data_AF-A0AA97G4Q1-F1
#
_entry.id   AF-A0AA97G4Q1-F1
#
_cell.length_a   1.000
_cell.length_b   1.000
_cell.length_c   1.000
_cell.angle_alpha   90.00
_cell.angle_beta   90.00
_cell.angle_gamma   90.00
#
_symmetry.space_group_name_H-M   'P 1'
#
loop_
_entity.id
_entity.type
_entity.pdbx_description
1 polymer ?
#
loop_
_entity_poly.entity_id
_entity_poly.type
_entity_poly.pdbx_seq_one_letter_code
_entity_poly.pdbx_strand_id
1 'polypeptide(L)'
;MDSFTHSTGTTRSLSQTMQWQPSNIPATSFEITSQASKIVKKLMNKLSLAILCTQGEKDDKSKVVSSVSLTPVVGMILLSMDDKARKALILGIPEESLTDELETEIHKKLGEFSKDHSYGNHGDEDQAVFCANFIATRDATRNEQFEQNLSECYQTKKLECHDSCIGKVTEDFINEKTNGRIKKLFEGYSKTQLDKISAVIGNVMEFLCSWEHTFPLKNTCARSFLCADGTRIDNVKMMRMTEVCHYSFNNIFGAIAKNFRSANGEELKLVAITPQKESATAINRLDSGTIDYLIDGLNRNKAKFHITLPKIKIENSCDSQLLEKICKEFGTDVIRAEDLSRLGNFWNHDFKVFQKITTTIDEEGARGKVATKAEITERGLSKIPSFGFVCPGYMAIVDKKGNRLLELIVKDGDFFEFYPGEENSAKTLKSNDMKADKSLKPNDLIADSKRTSMENSTDHTKRFASKIDVKTTEKTIQSIKDKLNDDKYFLSLDVSALIHHSFDPNGEFNIKSADATKSELSIKTDSKENAIKIKEKIIEWLNYKNQCFIEIWEDSNRFKVDISFSAWDTIREKLTSKQS
;
A
#
# COMPACT_ATOMS: atom_id res chain seq x y z
N MET A 1 -54.18 51.67 58.11
CA MET A 1 -53.43 52.48 57.13
C MET A 1 -52.38 51.57 56.52
N ASP A 2 -52.75 51.16 55.31
CA ASP A 2 -52.08 50.53 54.19
C ASP A 2 -51.32 49.20 54.35
N SER A 3 -51.90 48.23 53.65
CA SER A 3 -51.74 46.80 53.66
C SER A 3 -50.76 46.31 52.60
N PHE A 4 -50.00 45.29 52.97
CA PHE A 4 -49.17 44.43 52.13
C PHE A 4 -49.94 43.87 50.92
N THR A 5 -49.35 43.98 49.72
CA THR A 5 -49.75 43.21 48.54
C THR A 5 -48.61 42.32 48.07
N HIS A 6 -48.93 41.04 47.89
CA HIS A 6 -48.07 40.01 47.30
C HIS A 6 -47.88 40.25 45.79
N SER A 7 -46.63 40.21 45.34
CA SER A 7 -46.26 40.09 43.93
C SER A 7 -45.84 38.63 43.67
N THR A 8 -46.64 37.91 42.88
CA THR A 8 -46.33 36.58 42.38
C THR A 8 -45.44 36.68 41.16
N GLY A 9 -44.24 36.10 41.27
CA GLY A 9 -43.26 36.02 40.18
C GLY A 9 -43.75 35.09 39.07
N THR A 10 -43.70 35.59 37.83
CA THR A 10 -43.94 34.81 36.62
C THR A 10 -42.60 34.35 36.05
N THR A 11 -42.25 33.09 36.25
CA THR A 11 -41.14 32.40 35.57
C THR A 11 -41.48 32.23 34.09
N ARG A 12 -40.89 33.05 33.22
CA ARG A 12 -40.86 32.81 31.76
C ARG A 12 -39.66 31.91 31.44
N SER A 13 -39.95 30.64 31.22
CA SER A 13 -39.06 29.67 30.56
C SER A 13 -38.90 30.04 29.08
N LEU A 14 -37.75 30.59 28.69
CA LEU A 14 -37.32 30.75 27.30
C LEU A 14 -36.56 29.49 26.87
N SER A 15 -37.28 28.45 26.48
CA SER A 15 -36.71 27.35 25.68
C SER A 15 -36.70 27.80 24.21
N GLN A 16 -35.69 28.57 23.83
CA GLN A 16 -35.35 28.77 22.42
C GLN A 16 -34.69 27.49 21.91
N THR A 17 -35.51 26.61 21.34
CA THR A 17 -35.03 25.51 20.50
C THR A 17 -34.40 26.13 19.26
N MET A 18 -33.07 26.25 19.26
CA MET A 18 -32.28 26.69 18.11
C MET A 18 -32.47 25.63 17.02
N GLN A 19 -33.39 25.88 16.08
CA GLN A 19 -33.55 25.04 14.90
C GLN A 19 -32.28 25.17 14.06
N TRP A 20 -31.43 24.16 14.17
CA TRP A 20 -30.26 23.97 13.31
C TRP A 20 -30.77 23.77 11.88
N GLN A 21 -30.74 24.82 11.06
CA GLN A 21 -30.91 24.67 9.62
C GLN A 21 -29.57 24.22 9.05
N PRO A 22 -29.45 23.00 8.48
CA PRO A 22 -28.22 22.59 7.83
C PRO A 22 -27.92 23.58 6.72
N SER A 23 -26.77 24.25 6.83
CA SER A 23 -26.26 25.16 5.82
C SER A 23 -26.26 24.44 4.47
N ASN A 24 -26.98 24.99 3.48
CA ASN A 24 -26.98 24.52 2.10
C ASN A 24 -25.57 24.70 1.52
N ILE A 25 -24.72 23.69 1.70
CA ILE A 25 -23.45 23.58 1.02
C ILE A 25 -23.77 23.45 -0.48
N PRO A 26 -23.35 24.38 -1.34
CA PRO A 26 -23.65 24.30 -2.76
C PRO A 26 -23.06 23.00 -3.34
N ALA A 27 -23.85 22.27 -4.14
CA ALA A 27 -23.52 20.96 -4.69
C ALA A 27 -22.14 20.92 -5.40
N THR A 28 -21.68 22.07 -5.90
CA THR A 28 -20.37 22.26 -6.54
C THR A 28 -19.19 22.02 -5.59
N SER A 29 -19.29 22.37 -4.31
CA SER A 29 -18.17 22.24 -3.36
C SER A 29 -17.88 20.78 -2.97
N PHE A 30 -18.92 19.95 -2.88
CA PHE A 30 -18.77 18.52 -2.62
C PHE A 30 -18.09 17.80 -3.78
N GLU A 31 -18.46 18.16 -5.01
CA GLU A 31 -17.87 17.60 -6.22
C GLU A 31 -16.37 17.94 -6.33
N ILE A 32 -16.00 19.21 -6.12
CA ILE A 32 -14.59 19.66 -6.10
C ILE A 32 -13.79 18.92 -5.01
N THR A 33 -14.33 18.80 -3.80
CA THR A 33 -13.68 18.06 -2.70
C THR A 33 -13.45 16.60 -3.03
N SER A 34 -14.44 15.95 -3.64
CA SER A 34 -14.36 14.55 -4.09
C SER A 34 -13.32 14.40 -5.20
N GLN A 35 -13.30 15.32 -6.16
CA GLN A 35 -12.31 15.34 -7.25
C GLN A 35 -10.89 15.53 -6.72
N ALA A 36 -10.66 16.51 -5.85
CA ALA A 36 -9.36 16.75 -5.21
C ALA A 36 -8.88 15.51 -4.45
N SER A 37 -9.76 14.86 -3.69
CA SER A 37 -9.43 13.63 -2.96
C SER A 37 -9.01 12.48 -3.89
N LYS A 38 -9.70 12.31 -5.04
CA LYS A 38 -9.33 11.31 -6.05
C LYS A 38 -7.98 11.61 -6.69
N ILE A 39 -7.73 12.88 -7.03
CA ILE A 39 -6.45 13.32 -7.61
C ILE A 39 -5.31 13.02 -6.64
N VAL A 40 -5.42 13.48 -5.38
CA VAL A 40 -4.40 13.26 -4.34
C VAL A 40 -4.18 11.77 -4.09
N LYS A 41 -5.23 10.96 -3.96
CA LYS A 41 -5.09 9.51 -3.75
C LYS A 41 -4.38 8.84 -4.91
N LYS A 42 -4.75 9.15 -6.16
CA LYS A 42 -4.13 8.60 -7.36
C LYS A 42 -2.65 8.99 -7.44
N LEU A 43 -2.34 10.26 -7.19
CA LEU A 43 -0.99 10.80 -7.15
C LEU A 43 -0.12 10.05 -6.14
N MET A 44 -0.59 9.94 -4.90
CA MET A 44 0.18 9.33 -3.82
C MET A 44 0.38 7.83 -3.98
N ASN A 45 -0.64 7.10 -4.43
CA ASN A 45 -0.51 5.66 -4.74
C ASN A 45 0.51 5.39 -5.85
N LYS A 46 0.54 6.25 -6.88
CA LYS A 46 1.50 6.15 -7.97
C LYS A 46 2.93 6.43 -7.46
N LEU A 47 3.10 7.53 -6.72
CA LEU A 47 4.39 7.96 -6.22
C LEU A 47 5.01 6.99 -5.19
N SER A 48 4.22 6.51 -4.23
CA SER A 48 4.73 5.63 -3.17
C SER A 48 5.28 4.32 -3.74
N LEU A 49 4.59 3.73 -4.71
CA LEU A 49 5.05 2.53 -5.39
C LEU A 49 6.26 2.75 -6.26
N ALA A 50 6.32 3.89 -6.95
CA ALA A 50 7.49 4.27 -7.72
C ALA A 50 8.75 4.35 -6.83
N ILE A 51 8.62 4.91 -5.62
CA ILE A 51 9.72 5.00 -4.64
C ILE A 51 10.07 3.63 -4.09
N LEU A 52 9.07 2.80 -3.77
CA LEU A 52 9.27 1.43 -3.29
C LEU A 52 9.82 0.49 -4.38
N CYS A 53 9.78 0.88 -5.67
CA CYS A 53 10.27 0.13 -6.82
C CYS A 53 9.91 -1.37 -6.77
N THR A 54 8.63 -1.70 -6.73
CA THR A 54 8.21 -3.11 -6.74
C THR A 54 8.48 -3.80 -8.08
N GLN A 55 8.69 -3.04 -9.17
CA GLN A 55 8.91 -3.56 -10.52
C GLN A 55 10.20 -2.99 -11.13
N GLY A 56 11.10 -3.86 -11.63
CA GLY A 56 12.32 -3.47 -12.36
C GLY A 56 13.60 -4.10 -11.81
N GLU A 57 14.53 -4.43 -12.72
CA GLU A 57 15.75 -5.20 -12.45
C GLU A 57 16.79 -4.47 -11.58
N LYS A 58 17.48 -5.27 -10.74
CA LYS A 58 18.70 -5.02 -9.94
C LYS A 58 18.58 -4.38 -8.56
N ASP A 59 17.42 -3.89 -8.15
CA ASP A 59 17.28 -3.35 -6.79
C ASP A 59 16.71 -4.40 -5.82
N ASP A 60 17.62 -5.22 -5.30
CA ASP A 60 17.33 -6.29 -4.33
C ASP A 60 17.26 -5.75 -2.88
N LYS A 61 17.30 -4.43 -2.69
CA LYS A 61 17.33 -3.80 -1.38
C LYS A 61 15.94 -3.54 -0.82
N SER A 62 15.83 -3.65 0.50
CA SER A 62 14.63 -3.23 1.21
C SER A 62 14.48 -1.72 1.15
N LYS A 63 13.23 -1.26 1.05
CA LYS A 63 12.88 0.16 0.93
C LYS A 63 11.77 0.52 1.89
N VAL A 64 11.78 1.77 2.32
CA VAL A 64 10.76 2.33 3.20
C VAL A 64 10.37 3.71 2.69
N VAL A 65 9.08 4.01 2.77
CA VAL A 65 8.52 5.32 2.46
C VAL A 65 7.36 5.58 3.42
N SER A 66 7.05 6.85 3.66
CA SER A 66 5.80 7.24 4.30
C SER A 66 5.00 8.07 3.31
N SER A 67 3.96 7.48 2.73
CA SER A 67 3.09 8.19 1.77
C SER A 67 2.50 9.44 2.40
N VAL A 68 1.93 9.32 3.60
CA VAL A 68 1.32 10.46 4.31
C VAL A 68 2.31 11.59 4.61
N SER A 69 3.58 11.28 4.84
CA SER A 69 4.66 12.26 5.06
C SER A 69 5.10 12.91 3.74
N LEU A 70 5.07 12.16 2.64
CA LEU A 70 5.36 12.68 1.30
C LEU A 70 4.27 13.61 0.79
N THR A 71 3.01 13.36 1.11
CA THR A 71 1.87 14.16 0.65
C THR A 71 2.04 15.67 0.90
N PRO A 72 2.34 16.15 2.13
CA PRO A 72 2.56 17.57 2.36
C PRO A 72 3.85 18.09 1.71
N VAL A 73 4.87 17.25 1.53
CA VAL A 73 6.10 17.62 0.81
C VAL A 73 5.80 17.93 -0.66
N VAL A 74 5.07 17.05 -1.34
CA VAL A 74 4.61 17.28 -2.72
C VAL A 74 3.71 18.52 -2.77
N GLY A 75 2.82 18.68 -1.79
CA GLY A 75 1.98 19.86 -1.67
C GLY A 75 2.76 21.17 -1.53
N MET A 76 3.80 21.21 -0.71
CA MET A 76 4.68 22.37 -0.55
C MET A 76 5.51 22.64 -1.81
N ILE A 77 5.96 21.60 -2.52
CA ILE A 77 6.64 21.74 -3.83
C ILE A 77 5.68 22.39 -4.84
N LEU A 78 4.47 21.86 -4.99
CA LEU A 78 3.45 22.43 -5.88
C LEU A 78 3.10 23.86 -5.49
N LEU A 79 2.96 24.14 -4.19
CA LEU A 79 2.62 25.47 -3.69
C LEU A 79 3.71 26.49 -4.02
N SER A 80 4.96 26.02 -4.13
CA SER A 80 6.15 26.82 -4.45
C SER A 80 6.29 27.14 -5.93
N MET A 81 5.53 26.46 -6.79
CA MET A 81 5.52 26.68 -8.24
C MET A 81 4.52 27.78 -8.62
N ASP A 82 4.87 28.59 -9.62
CA ASP A 82 3.92 29.49 -10.29
C ASP A 82 3.34 28.88 -11.58
N ASP A 83 4.06 27.97 -12.23
CA ASP A 83 3.63 27.36 -13.50
C ASP A 83 2.47 26.36 -13.29
N LYS A 84 1.29 26.77 -13.74
CA LYS A 84 0.04 25.99 -13.65
C LYS A 84 0.06 24.74 -14.52
N ALA A 85 0.66 24.81 -15.72
CA ALA A 85 0.81 23.65 -16.61
C ALA A 85 1.69 22.58 -15.97
N ARG A 86 2.78 23.01 -15.32
CA ARG A 86 3.70 22.12 -14.58
C ARG A 86 3.01 21.44 -13.40
N LYS A 87 2.20 22.19 -12.64
CA LYS A 87 1.40 21.62 -11.54
C LYS A 87 0.40 20.58 -12.05
N ALA A 88 -0.36 20.91 -13.10
CA ALA A 88 -1.34 20.02 -13.70
C ALA A 88 -0.70 18.72 -14.20
N LEU A 89 0.49 18.81 -14.83
CA LEU A 89 1.28 17.66 -15.26
C LEU A 89 1.66 16.75 -14.08
N ILE A 90 2.20 17.31 -12.99
CA ILE A 90 2.55 16.55 -11.78
C ILE A 90 1.31 15.90 -11.16
N LEU A 91 0.20 16.63 -11.11
CA LEU A 91 -1.10 16.14 -10.62
C LEU A 91 -1.72 15.08 -11.56
N GLY A 92 -1.21 14.92 -12.78
CA GLY A 92 -1.71 13.98 -13.77
C GLY A 92 -3.10 14.34 -14.29
N ILE A 93 -3.40 15.62 -14.43
CA ILE A 93 -4.66 16.16 -14.96
C ILE A 93 -4.39 17.15 -16.11
N PRO A 94 -5.37 17.40 -17.00
CA PRO A 94 -5.26 18.46 -18.00
C PRO A 94 -5.12 19.84 -17.35
N GLU A 95 -4.36 20.73 -17.98
CA GLU A 95 -4.10 22.09 -17.45
C GLU A 95 -5.39 22.89 -17.26
N GLU A 96 -6.29 22.81 -18.25
CA GLU A 96 -7.59 23.46 -18.25
C GLU A 96 -8.53 22.97 -17.14
N SER A 97 -8.25 21.80 -16.56
CA SER A 97 -9.04 21.23 -15.48
C SER A 97 -8.62 21.74 -14.10
N LEU A 98 -7.42 22.31 -13.96
CA LEU A 98 -6.92 22.82 -12.68
C LEU A 98 -7.48 24.23 -12.44
N THR A 99 -8.70 24.38 -11.95
CA THR A 99 -9.19 25.71 -11.53
C THR A 99 -8.53 26.12 -10.21
N ASP A 100 -8.60 27.41 -9.86
CA ASP A 100 -7.98 27.91 -8.63
C ASP A 100 -8.68 27.36 -7.38
N GLU A 101 -9.99 27.11 -7.46
CA GLU A 101 -10.77 26.43 -6.40
C GLU A 101 -10.33 24.97 -6.24
N LEU A 102 -10.14 24.26 -7.36
CA LEU A 102 -9.66 22.89 -7.34
C LEU A 102 -8.23 22.81 -6.81
N GLU A 103 -7.34 23.71 -7.22
CA GLU A 103 -5.96 23.80 -6.71
C GLU A 103 -5.95 24.03 -5.19
N THR A 104 -6.78 24.96 -4.72
CA THR A 104 -6.93 25.25 -3.28
C THR A 104 -7.41 24.00 -2.51
N GLU A 105 -8.41 23.29 -3.03
CA GLU A 105 -8.92 22.08 -2.39
C GLU A 105 -7.91 20.92 -2.44
N ILE A 106 -7.14 20.79 -3.53
CA ILE A 106 -6.00 19.87 -3.62
C ILE A 106 -4.97 20.18 -2.52
N HIS A 107 -4.59 21.44 -2.30
CA HIS A 107 -3.65 21.79 -1.24
C HIS A 107 -4.17 21.44 0.15
N LYS A 108 -5.45 21.70 0.42
CA LYS A 108 -6.08 21.27 1.69
C LYS A 108 -6.01 19.76 1.86
N LYS A 109 -6.29 18.98 0.81
CA LYS A 109 -6.21 17.51 0.85
C LYS A 109 -4.78 17.00 0.99
N LEU A 110 -3.81 17.65 0.37
CA LEU A 110 -2.39 17.31 0.50
C LEU A 110 -1.86 17.55 1.92
N GLY A 111 -2.41 18.54 2.63
CA GLY A 111 -2.02 18.88 4.01
C GLY A 111 -2.94 18.33 5.10
N GLU A 112 -4.08 17.72 4.76
CA GLU A 112 -5.12 17.25 5.70
C GLU A 112 -4.53 16.36 6.79
N PHE A 113 -3.73 15.36 6.42
CA PHE A 113 -3.11 14.45 7.38
C PHE A 113 -2.23 15.18 8.39
N SER A 114 -1.44 16.17 7.95
CA SER A 114 -0.54 16.88 8.85
C SER A 114 -1.25 17.81 9.82
N LYS A 115 -2.42 18.33 9.45
CA LYS A 115 -3.25 19.13 10.35
C LYS A 115 -3.75 18.30 11.52
N ASP A 116 -4.19 17.08 11.24
CA ASP A 116 -4.73 16.16 12.24
C ASP A 116 -3.64 15.66 13.20
N HIS A 117 -2.36 15.64 12.78
CA HIS A 117 -1.25 15.03 13.52
C HIS A 117 -0.06 15.98 13.80
N SER A 118 -0.29 17.28 13.92
CA SER A 118 0.79 18.25 14.12
C SER A 118 1.38 18.20 15.55
N TYR A 119 2.70 18.38 15.70
CA TYR A 119 3.38 18.41 17.02
C TYR A 119 2.82 19.48 17.99
N GLY A 120 2.08 20.49 17.52
CA GLY A 120 1.63 21.63 18.34
C GLY A 120 0.37 21.40 19.18
N ASN A 121 -0.35 20.29 18.96
CA ASN A 121 -1.53 19.94 19.75
C ASN A 121 -1.13 19.25 21.07
N HIS A 122 -0.20 19.88 21.81
CA HIS A 122 0.46 19.41 23.03
C HIS A 122 -0.45 19.11 24.23
N GLY A 123 -1.77 19.14 24.07
CA GLY A 123 -2.72 18.75 25.12
C GLY A 123 -2.91 17.24 25.24
N ASP A 124 -2.40 16.45 24.29
CA ASP A 124 -2.76 15.04 24.16
C ASP A 124 -1.51 14.15 24.20
N GLU A 125 -1.09 13.80 25.43
CA GLU A 125 0.03 12.86 25.67
C GLU A 125 -0.20 11.47 25.04
N ASP A 126 -1.43 11.17 24.63
CA ASP A 126 -1.85 9.90 24.08
C ASP A 126 -1.77 9.84 22.53
N GLN A 127 -1.36 10.91 21.84
CA GLN A 127 -1.27 10.87 20.37
C GLN A 127 -0.23 9.84 19.89
N ALA A 128 -0.63 8.98 18.94
CA ALA A 128 0.23 7.89 18.44
C ALA A 128 1.12 8.31 17.27
N VAL A 129 0.81 9.43 16.60
CA VAL A 129 1.50 9.89 15.40
C VAL A 129 1.76 11.38 15.48
N PHE A 130 3.01 11.77 15.27
CA PHE A 130 3.41 13.17 15.26
C PHE A 130 4.09 13.51 13.94
N CYS A 131 3.77 14.67 13.37
CA CYS A 131 4.40 15.13 12.15
C CYS A 131 4.76 16.63 12.18
N ALA A 132 5.90 16.94 11.58
CA ALA A 132 6.40 18.30 11.39
C ALA A 132 6.73 18.50 9.91
N ASN A 133 5.98 19.38 9.25
CA ASN A 133 6.33 19.91 7.94
C ASN A 133 7.29 21.09 8.11
N PHE A 134 8.23 21.24 7.19
CA PHE A 134 9.12 22.39 7.18
C PHE A 134 9.58 22.75 5.79
N ILE A 135 9.86 24.04 5.63
CA ILE A 135 10.50 24.59 4.46
C ILE A 135 11.52 25.63 4.91
N ALA A 136 12.75 25.48 4.44
CA ALA A 136 13.85 26.39 4.75
C ALA A 136 14.49 26.88 3.45
N THR A 137 14.74 28.17 3.36
CA THR A 137 15.39 28.80 2.20
C THR A 137 16.29 29.94 2.68
N ARG A 138 17.31 30.27 1.88
CA ARG A 138 18.15 31.44 2.11
C ARG A 138 17.45 32.73 1.71
N ASP A 139 16.42 32.64 0.88
CA ASP A 139 15.72 33.82 0.39
C ASP A 139 14.76 34.37 1.46
N ALA A 140 15.06 35.59 1.91
CA ALA A 140 14.24 36.34 2.85
C ALA A 140 13.01 37.00 2.19
N THR A 141 12.85 36.91 0.87
CA THR A 141 11.73 37.52 0.13
C THR A 141 10.41 36.98 0.67
N ARG A 142 9.54 37.89 1.09
CA ARG A 142 8.23 37.56 1.66
C ARG A 142 7.19 37.48 0.56
N ASN A 143 6.44 36.38 0.57
CA ASN A 143 5.23 36.22 -0.22
C ASN A 143 4.11 35.84 0.76
N GLU A 144 3.31 36.84 1.13
CA GLU A 144 2.29 36.69 2.19
C GLU A 144 1.27 35.61 1.87
N GLN A 145 0.82 35.52 0.60
CA GLN A 145 -0.11 34.49 0.17
C GLN A 145 0.50 33.09 0.27
N PHE A 146 1.76 32.94 -0.11
CA PHE A 146 2.49 31.69 0.00
C PHE A 146 2.63 31.25 1.47
N GLU A 147 3.04 32.17 2.35
CA GLU A 147 3.19 31.91 3.79
C GLU A 147 1.85 31.61 4.47
N GLN A 148 0.79 32.32 4.09
CA GLN A 148 -0.57 32.04 4.52
C GLN A 148 -0.99 30.62 4.11
N ASN A 149 -0.78 30.25 2.85
CA ASN A 149 -1.11 28.92 2.35
C ASN A 149 -0.29 27.82 3.04
N LEU A 150 0.99 28.06 3.34
CA LEU A 150 1.82 27.14 4.13
C LEU A 150 1.23 26.90 5.52
N SER A 151 0.85 27.98 6.21
CA SER A 151 0.27 27.91 7.55
C SER A 151 -1.09 27.22 7.51
N GLU A 152 -1.97 27.65 6.60
CA GLU A 152 -3.33 27.16 6.50
C GLU A 152 -3.42 25.73 6.03
N CYS A 153 -2.61 25.30 5.06
CA CYS A 153 -2.69 23.95 4.49
C CYS A 153 -1.76 22.96 5.19
N TYR A 154 -0.56 23.36 5.59
CA TYR A 154 0.49 22.43 6.02
C TYR A 154 0.94 22.59 7.47
N GLN A 155 0.33 23.50 8.24
CA GLN A 155 0.71 23.80 9.63
C GLN A 155 2.22 24.08 9.77
N THR A 156 2.77 24.78 8.79
CA THR A 156 4.19 25.13 8.77
C THR A 156 4.41 26.57 8.35
N LYS A 157 5.65 27.01 8.54
CA LYS A 157 6.11 28.34 8.17
C LYS A 157 7.45 28.21 7.47
N LYS A 158 7.76 29.18 6.63
CA LYS A 158 9.08 29.32 6.04
C LYS A 158 10.11 29.64 7.12
N LEU A 159 11.11 28.78 7.28
CA LEU A 159 12.22 28.97 8.19
C LEU A 159 13.21 29.96 7.54
N GLU A 160 13.28 31.17 8.09
CA GLU A 160 14.20 32.21 7.65
C GLU A 160 15.64 31.89 8.12
N CYS A 161 16.62 31.96 7.21
CA CYS A 161 18.03 31.72 7.50
C CYS A 161 18.85 32.99 7.26
N HIS A 162 19.01 33.84 8.29
CA HIS A 162 19.71 35.14 8.15
C HIS A 162 21.24 35.02 8.18
N ASP A 163 21.81 34.20 9.09
CA ASP A 163 23.28 34.05 9.27
C ASP A 163 23.76 32.59 9.44
N SER A 164 22.84 31.64 9.53
CA SER A 164 23.16 30.21 9.70
C SER A 164 22.96 29.47 8.39
N CYS A 165 23.78 28.43 8.13
CA CYS A 165 23.51 27.56 7.00
C CYS A 165 22.18 26.82 7.18
N ILE A 166 21.43 26.67 6.09
CA ILE A 166 20.09 26.06 6.09
C ILE A 166 20.09 24.69 6.76
N GLY A 167 21.15 23.90 6.53
CA GLY A 167 21.29 22.58 7.14
C GLY A 167 21.18 22.64 8.66
N LYS A 168 21.87 23.58 9.29
CA LYS A 168 21.84 23.76 10.75
C LYS A 168 20.48 24.23 11.24
N VAL A 169 19.89 25.26 10.63
CA VAL A 169 18.56 25.77 11.01
C VAL A 169 17.50 24.68 10.92
N THR A 170 17.59 23.84 9.88
CA THR A 170 16.71 22.69 9.68
C THR A 170 16.90 21.64 10.77
N GLU A 171 18.14 21.29 11.11
CA GLU A 171 18.43 20.32 12.18
C GLU A 171 17.98 20.83 13.55
N ASP A 172 18.24 22.10 13.88
CA ASP A 172 17.82 22.71 15.13
C ASP A 172 16.28 22.70 15.25
N PHE A 173 15.56 23.06 14.17
CA PHE A 173 14.11 22.99 14.12
C PHE A 173 13.58 21.56 14.33
N ILE A 174 14.14 20.57 13.65
CA ILE A 174 13.70 19.17 13.78
C ILE A 174 14.01 18.63 15.17
N ASN A 175 15.20 18.93 15.70
CA ASN A 175 15.60 18.51 17.03
C ASN A 175 14.68 19.11 18.10
N GLU A 176 14.31 20.39 17.97
CA GLU A 176 13.31 21.02 18.83
C GLU A 176 11.94 20.34 18.69
N LYS A 177 11.40 20.24 17.47
CA LYS A 177 10.06 19.67 17.24
C LYS A 177 9.93 18.22 17.68
N THR A 178 11.00 17.44 17.57
CA THR A 178 11.01 16.01 17.93
C THR A 178 11.51 15.77 19.36
N ASN A 179 11.68 16.82 20.18
CA ASN A 179 12.23 16.71 21.54
C ASN A 179 13.54 15.90 21.61
N GLY A 180 14.42 16.11 20.62
CA GLY A 180 15.72 15.47 20.51
C GLY A 180 15.71 14.01 20.05
N ARG A 181 14.57 13.47 19.61
CA ARG A 181 14.48 12.10 19.10
C ARG A 181 15.04 11.96 17.70
N ILE A 182 14.95 13.00 16.87
CA ILE A 182 15.59 13.06 15.55
C ILE A 182 16.62 14.20 15.59
N LYS A 183 17.89 13.82 15.84
CA LYS A 183 18.97 14.77 16.11
C LYS A 183 19.69 15.28 14.86
N LYS A 184 19.77 14.45 13.83
CA LYS A 184 20.55 14.73 12.61
C LYS A 184 19.74 14.32 11.39
N LEU A 185 19.38 15.29 10.55
CA LEU A 185 18.71 15.00 9.29
C LEU A 185 19.75 14.64 8.21
N PHE A 186 20.87 15.35 8.21
CA PHE A 186 21.91 15.25 7.18
C PHE A 186 23.08 14.40 7.64
N GLU A 187 22.76 13.21 8.13
CA GLU A 187 23.79 12.27 8.58
C GLU A 187 24.70 11.88 7.41
N GLY A 188 26.01 11.95 7.63
CA GLY A 188 27.03 11.72 6.59
C GLY A 188 27.35 12.91 5.70
N TYR A 189 26.64 14.04 5.81
CA TYR A 189 27.00 15.25 5.08
C TYR A 189 28.20 15.93 5.73
N SER A 190 29.19 16.30 4.91
CA SER A 190 30.26 17.21 5.32
C SER A 190 29.72 18.63 5.52
N LYS A 191 30.44 19.44 6.32
CA LYS A 191 30.11 20.86 6.51
C LYS A 191 29.96 21.60 5.17
N THR A 192 30.87 21.34 4.22
CA THR A 192 30.80 21.94 2.88
C THR A 192 29.55 21.55 2.10
N GLN A 193 29.02 20.33 2.29
CA GLN A 193 27.75 19.93 1.66
C GLN A 193 26.56 20.64 2.30
N LEU A 194 26.53 20.75 3.64
CA LEU A 194 25.50 21.50 4.36
C LEU A 194 25.49 22.98 3.94
N ASP A 195 26.66 23.57 3.78
CA ASP A 195 26.84 24.97 3.39
C ASP A 195 26.47 25.23 1.91
N LYS A 196 26.22 24.20 1.09
CA LYS A 196 25.74 24.34 -0.30
C LYS A 196 24.23 24.27 -0.43
N ILE A 197 23.55 23.71 0.56
CA ILE A 197 22.08 23.60 0.56
C ILE A 197 21.48 25.01 0.51
N SER A 198 20.68 25.26 -0.53
CA SER A 198 20.06 26.57 -0.81
C SER A 198 18.56 26.59 -0.48
N ALA A 199 17.92 25.43 -0.47
CA ALA A 199 16.60 25.22 0.09
C ALA A 199 16.39 23.77 0.52
N VAL A 200 15.50 23.57 1.49
CA VAL A 200 15.06 22.26 1.97
C VAL A 200 13.54 22.29 2.11
N ILE A 201 12.88 21.29 1.54
CA ILE A 201 11.50 20.94 1.85
C ILE A 201 11.50 19.54 2.43
N GLY A 202 10.80 19.36 3.55
CA GLY A 202 10.70 18.04 4.14
C GLY A 202 9.55 17.88 5.11
N ASN A 203 9.37 16.64 5.51
CA ASN A 203 8.51 16.24 6.59
C ASN A 203 9.28 15.28 7.50
N VAL A 204 9.05 15.42 8.79
CA VAL A 204 9.49 14.47 9.80
C VAL A 204 8.26 13.86 10.46
N MET A 205 8.28 12.54 10.62
CA MET A 205 7.20 11.81 11.25
C MET A 205 7.73 10.86 12.31
N GLU A 206 6.97 10.74 13.39
CA GLU A 206 7.23 9.85 14.50
C GLU A 206 5.98 9.04 14.82
N PHE A 207 6.18 7.76 15.13
CA PHE A 207 5.13 6.83 15.54
C PHE A 207 5.44 6.29 16.93
N LEU A 208 4.45 6.39 17.81
CA LEU A 208 4.45 5.87 19.18
C LEU A 208 3.17 5.04 19.36
N CYS A 209 3.18 3.81 18.84
CA CYS A 209 2.05 2.90 18.90
C CYS A 209 2.40 1.69 19.75
N SER A 210 1.54 1.29 20.68
CA SER A 210 1.67 0.01 21.40
C SER A 210 0.72 -1.02 20.80
N TRP A 211 1.06 -2.31 20.80
CA TRP A 211 0.13 -3.34 20.33
C TRP A 211 -1.15 -3.36 21.20
N GLU A 212 -2.28 -3.73 20.59
CA GLU A 212 -3.48 -4.07 21.37
C GLU A 212 -3.21 -5.31 22.25
N HIS A 213 -2.58 -6.34 21.65
CA HIS A 213 -2.03 -7.51 22.33
C HIS A 213 -0.54 -7.67 22.01
N THR A 214 0.34 -7.58 23.00
CA THR A 214 1.79 -7.65 22.78
C THR A 214 2.27 -9.05 22.40
N PHE A 215 3.39 -9.13 21.68
CA PHE A 215 4.06 -10.40 21.46
C PHE A 215 4.75 -10.83 22.75
N PRO A 216 4.64 -12.10 23.19
CA PRO A 216 5.39 -12.54 24.36
C PRO A 216 6.89 -12.57 24.05
N LEU A 217 7.70 -11.81 24.81
CA LEU A 217 9.16 -11.74 24.62
C LEU A 217 9.84 -13.11 24.57
N LYS A 218 9.38 -14.05 25.40
CA LYS A 218 9.87 -15.45 25.44
C LYS A 218 9.63 -16.25 24.14
N ASN A 219 8.72 -15.78 23.29
CA ASN A 219 8.39 -16.43 22.02
C ASN A 219 9.19 -15.88 20.84
N THR A 220 9.91 -14.76 21.02
CA THR A 220 10.83 -14.25 20.01
C THR A 220 12.03 -15.18 19.92
N CYS A 221 12.30 -15.68 18.71
CA CYS A 221 13.36 -16.63 18.46
C CYS A 221 14.09 -16.33 17.15
N ALA A 222 15.32 -16.84 17.03
CA ALA A 222 16.09 -16.80 15.80
C ALA A 222 15.37 -17.62 14.71
N ARG A 223 15.29 -17.07 13.49
CA ARG A 223 14.78 -17.78 12.32
C ARG A 223 15.41 -17.26 11.04
N SER A 224 15.47 -18.10 10.03
CA SER A 224 15.92 -17.71 8.70
C SER A 224 14.88 -16.87 7.96
N PHE A 225 15.37 -15.97 7.12
CA PHE A 225 14.59 -15.19 6.16
C PHE A 225 15.15 -15.42 4.74
N LEU A 226 14.29 -15.75 3.78
CA LEU A 226 14.65 -15.84 2.37
C LEU A 226 14.70 -14.43 1.77
N CYS A 227 15.81 -14.06 1.14
CA CYS A 227 15.97 -12.76 0.48
C CYS A 227 15.53 -12.81 -0.98
N ALA A 228 15.33 -11.64 -1.59
CA ALA A 228 14.90 -11.50 -2.97
C ALA A 228 15.94 -12.00 -3.99
N ASP A 229 17.22 -11.96 -3.62
CA ASP A 229 18.33 -12.54 -4.40
C ASP A 229 18.43 -14.08 -4.28
N GLY A 230 17.53 -14.69 -3.51
CA GLY A 230 17.49 -16.14 -3.25
C GLY A 230 18.39 -16.62 -2.11
N THR A 231 19.20 -15.74 -1.51
CA THR A 231 20.00 -16.08 -0.33
C THR A 231 19.13 -16.21 0.92
N ARG A 232 19.67 -16.82 1.98
CA ARG A 232 19.02 -16.87 3.29
C ARG A 232 19.86 -16.14 4.32
N ILE A 233 19.20 -15.34 5.14
CA ILE A 233 19.81 -14.70 6.31
C ILE A 233 19.28 -15.42 7.54
N ASP A 234 20.18 -15.99 8.33
CA ASP A 234 19.86 -16.67 9.59
C ASP A 234 19.82 -15.68 10.76
N ASN A 235 19.36 -16.14 11.92
CA ASN A 235 19.34 -15.38 13.17
C ASN A 235 18.55 -14.06 13.18
N VAL A 236 17.59 -13.91 12.27
CA VAL A 236 16.61 -12.81 12.35
C VAL A 236 15.75 -13.02 13.59
N LYS A 237 15.60 -11.98 14.42
CA LYS A 237 14.69 -12.00 15.57
C LYS A 237 13.24 -12.00 15.07
N MET A 238 12.59 -13.16 15.12
CA MET A 238 11.19 -13.32 14.72
C MET A 238 10.28 -13.41 15.95
N MET A 239 9.40 -12.43 16.11
CA MET A 239 8.34 -12.40 17.13
C MET A 239 7.24 -13.38 16.78
N ARG A 240 6.66 -14.06 17.78
CA ARG A 240 5.66 -15.11 17.56
C ARG A 240 4.52 -15.07 18.56
N MET A 241 3.29 -15.19 18.06
CA MET A 241 2.10 -15.34 18.91
C MET A 241 0.97 -16.08 18.18
N THR A 242 -0.10 -16.37 18.91
CA THR A 242 -1.35 -16.86 18.34
C THR A 242 -2.44 -15.87 18.66
N GLU A 243 -3.15 -15.37 17.65
CA GLU A 243 -4.13 -14.30 17.83
C GLU A 243 -5.22 -14.39 16.77
N VAL A 244 -6.41 -13.86 17.07
CA VAL A 244 -7.45 -13.61 16.07
C VAL A 244 -7.11 -12.31 15.35
N CYS A 245 -6.74 -12.39 14.08
CA CYS A 245 -6.42 -11.22 13.27
C CYS A 245 -7.34 -11.11 12.06
N HIS A 246 -7.45 -9.89 11.55
CA HIS A 246 -8.04 -9.64 10.24
C HIS A 246 -7.15 -10.25 9.15
N TYR A 247 -7.75 -10.79 8.10
CA TYR A 247 -6.99 -11.41 7.01
C TYR A 247 -7.64 -11.25 5.63
N SER A 248 -6.81 -11.33 4.60
CA SER A 248 -7.21 -11.32 3.19
C SER A 248 -6.23 -12.15 2.37
N PHE A 249 -6.70 -12.78 1.29
CA PHE A 249 -5.87 -13.58 0.39
C PHE A 249 -6.28 -13.32 -1.05
N ASN A 250 -5.32 -13.43 -1.97
CA ASN A 250 -5.62 -13.70 -3.38
C ASN A 250 -5.02 -15.05 -3.78
N ASN A 251 -4.61 -15.25 -5.02
CA ASN A 251 -3.95 -16.47 -5.48
C ASN A 251 -2.44 -16.54 -5.13
N ILE A 252 -1.78 -15.41 -4.90
CA ILE A 252 -0.32 -15.32 -4.73
C ILE A 252 0.06 -14.93 -3.30
N PHE A 253 -0.66 -13.97 -2.73
CA PHE A 253 -0.34 -13.31 -1.47
C PHE A 253 -1.40 -13.57 -0.40
N GLY A 254 -0.95 -13.53 0.83
CA GLY A 254 -1.80 -13.43 2.02
C GLY A 254 -1.45 -12.16 2.78
N ALA A 255 -2.46 -11.60 3.43
CA ALA A 255 -2.35 -10.42 4.24
C ALA A 255 -2.99 -10.67 5.62
N ILE A 256 -2.36 -10.13 6.66
CA ILE A 256 -2.97 -9.99 7.98
C ILE A 256 -2.92 -8.54 8.44
N ALA A 257 -3.85 -8.17 9.33
CA ALA A 257 -3.80 -6.91 10.08
C ALA A 257 -3.74 -7.20 11.57
N LYS A 258 -2.72 -6.63 12.24
CA LYS A 258 -2.59 -6.62 13.68
C LYS A 258 -2.82 -5.21 14.21
N ASN A 259 -3.72 -5.07 15.16
CA ASN A 259 -4.10 -3.78 15.71
C ASN A 259 -3.07 -3.25 16.70
N PHE A 260 -2.85 -1.95 16.64
CA PHE A 260 -2.31 -1.20 17.77
C PHE A 260 -3.44 -0.84 18.74
N ARG A 261 -3.07 -0.54 19.99
CA ARG A 261 -3.98 0.04 20.96
C ARG A 261 -4.46 1.38 20.41
N SER A 262 -5.78 1.55 20.38
CA SER A 262 -6.35 2.84 20.00
C SER A 262 -6.03 3.87 21.07
N ALA A 263 -5.52 5.01 20.62
CA ALA A 263 -5.36 6.20 21.44
C ALA A 263 -6.13 7.33 20.76
N ASN A 264 -6.96 8.06 21.50
CA ASN A 264 -7.77 9.18 20.99
C ASN A 264 -8.67 8.86 19.78
N GLY A 265 -9.14 7.61 19.68
CA GLY A 265 -9.96 7.16 18.55
C GLY A 265 -9.19 7.03 17.22
N GLU A 266 -7.85 7.12 17.26
CA GLU A 266 -6.97 6.66 16.20
C GLU A 266 -6.96 5.13 16.23
N GLU A 267 -7.42 4.52 15.15
CA GLU A 267 -7.36 3.07 14.96
C GLU A 267 -6.27 2.78 13.94
N LEU A 268 -5.11 2.37 14.44
CA LEU A 268 -3.96 2.02 13.63
C LEU A 268 -3.79 0.50 13.61
N LYS A 269 -3.36 -0.02 12.46
CA LYS A 269 -3.02 -1.44 12.29
C LYS A 269 -1.72 -1.60 11.52
N LEU A 270 -0.90 -2.57 11.92
CA LEU A 270 0.16 -3.09 11.07
C LEU A 270 -0.45 -4.11 10.12
N VAL A 271 -0.36 -3.83 8.83
CA VAL A 271 -0.65 -4.77 7.75
C VAL A 271 0.63 -5.44 7.31
N ALA A 272 0.64 -6.76 7.25
CA ALA A 272 1.73 -7.54 6.66
C ALA A 272 1.19 -8.36 5.49
N ILE A 273 1.83 -8.23 4.33
CA ILE A 273 1.51 -8.93 3.08
C ILE A 273 2.73 -9.76 2.66
N THR A 274 2.55 -11.06 2.48
CA THR A 274 3.62 -11.98 2.09
C THR A 274 3.08 -13.00 1.08
N PRO A 275 3.93 -13.55 0.19
CA PRO A 275 3.54 -14.69 -0.63
C PRO A 275 2.98 -15.85 0.22
N GLN A 276 1.92 -16.50 -0.25
CA GLN A 276 1.33 -17.67 0.44
C GLN A 276 2.27 -18.87 0.45
N LYS A 277 3.12 -18.96 -0.58
CA LYS A 277 4.23 -19.90 -0.65
C LYS A 277 5.51 -19.10 -0.63
N GLU A 278 6.46 -19.54 0.20
CA GLU A 278 7.77 -18.91 0.32
C GLU A 278 8.41 -18.72 -1.07
N SER A 279 8.75 -17.48 -1.41
CA SER A 279 9.25 -17.13 -2.73
C SER A 279 10.09 -15.87 -2.68
N ALA A 280 11.30 -15.94 -3.22
CA ALA A 280 12.20 -14.79 -3.33
C ALA A 280 11.68 -13.72 -4.31
N THR A 281 10.96 -14.13 -5.35
CA THR A 281 10.63 -13.25 -6.49
C THR A 281 9.16 -12.86 -6.57
N ALA A 282 8.28 -13.48 -5.79
CA ALA A 282 6.85 -13.19 -5.84
C ALA A 282 6.54 -11.73 -5.52
N ILE A 283 7.33 -11.06 -4.68
CA ILE A 283 7.17 -9.64 -4.35
C ILE A 283 7.20 -8.72 -5.58
N ASN A 284 7.88 -9.13 -6.66
CA ASN A 284 7.95 -8.36 -7.91
C ASN A 284 6.62 -8.30 -8.67
N ARG A 285 5.64 -9.11 -8.25
CA ARG A 285 4.27 -9.11 -8.78
C ARG A 285 3.31 -8.25 -7.96
N LEU A 286 3.78 -7.64 -6.88
CA LEU A 286 2.96 -6.78 -6.03
C LEU A 286 2.82 -5.39 -6.66
N ASP A 287 1.58 -4.95 -6.88
CA ASP A 287 1.22 -3.61 -7.37
C ASP A 287 0.21 -2.91 -6.45
N SER A 288 -0.15 -1.66 -6.78
CA SER A 288 -1.12 -0.86 -6.00
C SER A 288 -2.47 -1.54 -5.92
N GLY A 289 -2.96 -2.06 -7.04
CA GLY A 289 -4.25 -2.73 -7.11
C GLY A 289 -4.29 -3.95 -6.18
N THR A 290 -3.22 -4.74 -6.14
CA THR A 290 -3.09 -5.90 -5.26
C THR A 290 -3.02 -5.48 -3.79
N ILE A 291 -2.23 -4.46 -3.45
CA ILE A 291 -2.11 -3.95 -2.08
C ILE A 291 -3.45 -3.40 -1.60
N ASP A 292 -4.11 -2.56 -2.40
CA ASP A 292 -5.42 -1.98 -2.06
C ASP A 292 -6.47 -3.06 -1.91
N TYR A 293 -6.54 -4.03 -2.82
CA TYR A 293 -7.44 -5.18 -2.72
C TYR A 293 -7.25 -5.96 -1.42
N LEU A 294 -5.99 -6.26 -1.06
CA LEU A 294 -5.69 -7.02 0.15
C LEU A 294 -6.05 -6.21 1.40
N ILE A 295 -5.67 -4.93 1.47
CA ILE A 295 -5.97 -4.05 2.60
C ILE A 295 -7.48 -3.86 2.78
N ASP A 296 -8.23 -3.61 1.70
CA ASP A 296 -9.69 -3.48 1.73
C ASP A 296 -10.37 -4.77 2.18
N GLY A 297 -9.81 -5.93 1.80
CA GLY A 297 -10.30 -7.25 2.18
C GLY A 297 -10.15 -7.57 3.67
N LEU A 298 -9.18 -6.96 4.37
CA LEU A 298 -8.90 -7.24 5.79
C LEU A 298 -10.12 -6.98 6.67
N ASN A 299 -10.96 -6.01 6.34
CA ASN A 299 -12.11 -5.63 7.17
C ASN A 299 -13.24 -6.69 7.17
N ARG A 300 -13.20 -7.68 6.28
CA ARG A 300 -14.31 -8.65 6.07
C ARG A 300 -14.16 -9.93 6.87
N ASN A 301 -12.94 -10.37 7.11
CA ASN A 301 -12.68 -11.69 7.68
C ASN A 301 -11.79 -11.60 8.92
N LYS A 302 -12.09 -12.44 9.93
CA LYS A 302 -11.26 -12.66 11.12
C LYS A 302 -11.05 -14.15 11.32
N ALA A 303 -9.84 -14.56 11.66
CA ALA A 303 -9.56 -15.94 12.07
C ALA A 303 -8.35 -15.98 13.01
N LYS A 304 -8.23 -17.09 13.74
CA LYS A 304 -7.09 -17.35 14.63
C LYS A 304 -5.90 -17.82 13.80
N PHE A 305 -4.75 -17.16 13.92
CA PHE A 305 -3.51 -17.51 13.23
C PHE A 305 -2.34 -17.68 14.20
N HIS A 306 -1.40 -18.55 13.84
CA HIS A 306 -0.03 -18.48 14.35
C HIS A 306 0.74 -17.43 13.55
N ILE A 307 1.02 -16.29 14.16
CA ILE A 307 1.66 -15.14 13.52
C ILE A 307 3.16 -15.17 13.81
N THR A 308 3.99 -14.97 12.78
CA THR A 308 5.43 -14.75 12.90
C THR A 308 5.82 -13.50 12.13
N LEU A 309 6.36 -12.49 12.82
CA LEU A 309 6.80 -11.22 12.24
C LEU A 309 8.25 -10.91 12.67
N PRO A 310 9.10 -10.35 11.81
CA PRO A 310 10.43 -9.87 12.19
C PRO A 310 10.34 -8.66 13.12
N LYS A 311 11.32 -8.54 14.02
CA LYS A 311 11.64 -7.25 14.65
C LYS A 311 12.27 -6.33 13.61
N ILE A 312 11.76 -5.11 13.52
CA ILE A 312 12.19 -4.12 12.53
C ILE A 312 12.82 -2.92 13.23
N LYS A 313 13.95 -2.44 12.71
CA LYS A 313 14.64 -1.25 13.15
C LYS A 313 15.06 -0.42 11.94
N ILE A 314 14.48 0.77 11.80
CA ILE A 314 14.76 1.73 10.74
C ILE A 314 15.38 2.96 11.41
N GLU A 315 16.65 3.24 11.15
CA GLU A 315 17.36 4.40 11.72
C GLU A 315 17.89 5.36 10.65
N ASN A 316 18.18 4.85 9.44
CA ASN A 316 18.93 5.57 8.41
C ASN A 316 18.18 5.69 7.06
N SER A 317 16.85 5.81 7.07
CA SER A 317 16.06 5.77 5.83
C SER A 317 16.09 7.06 4.98
N CYS A 318 17.15 7.86 5.08
CA CYS A 318 17.22 9.14 4.39
C CYS A 318 17.41 8.92 2.89
N ASP A 319 16.36 9.17 2.10
CA ASP A 319 16.43 9.05 0.64
C ASP A 319 16.89 10.38 0.03
N SER A 320 18.20 10.54 -0.11
CA SER A 320 18.80 11.71 -0.75
C SER A 320 18.45 11.85 -2.25
N GLN A 321 17.86 10.81 -2.84
CA GLN A 321 17.41 10.76 -4.24
C GLN A 321 15.89 10.87 -4.40
N LEU A 322 15.18 11.26 -3.32
CA LEU A 322 13.73 11.29 -3.30
C LEU A 322 13.16 12.25 -4.35
N LEU A 323 13.80 13.40 -4.55
CA LEU A 323 13.40 14.37 -5.56
C LEU A 323 13.53 13.76 -6.97
N GLU A 324 14.63 13.09 -7.27
CA GLU A 324 14.88 12.47 -8.56
C GLU A 324 13.85 11.37 -8.84
N LYS A 325 13.47 10.58 -7.82
CA LYS A 325 12.41 9.56 -7.91
C LYS A 325 11.03 10.19 -8.17
N ILE A 326 10.71 11.26 -7.45
CA ILE A 326 9.50 12.08 -7.67
C ILE A 326 9.47 12.55 -9.14
N CYS A 327 10.53 13.18 -9.62
CA CYS A 327 10.61 13.73 -10.98
C CYS A 327 10.47 12.64 -12.05
N LYS A 328 11.19 11.52 -11.89
CA LYS A 328 11.15 10.39 -12.80
C LYS A 328 9.72 9.84 -12.97
N GLU A 329 8.98 9.72 -11.87
CA GLU A 329 7.61 9.18 -11.92
C GLU A 329 6.60 10.11 -12.62
N PHE A 330 6.86 11.42 -12.57
CA PHE A 330 6.06 12.42 -13.26
C PHE A 330 6.51 12.67 -14.70
N GLY A 331 7.52 11.96 -15.18
CA GLY A 331 8.06 12.15 -16.53
C GLY A 331 8.60 13.56 -16.75
N THR A 332 8.97 14.24 -15.66
CA THR A 332 9.59 15.56 -15.72
C THR A 332 11.08 15.35 -15.57
N ASP A 333 11.85 15.81 -16.56
CA ASP A 333 13.30 15.91 -16.43
C ASP A 333 13.61 17.05 -15.44
N VAL A 334 13.53 16.68 -14.16
CA VAL A 334 13.90 17.44 -12.97
C VAL A 334 12.96 18.62 -12.69
N ILE A 335 12.16 18.54 -11.63
CA ILE A 335 11.65 19.73 -10.92
C ILE A 335 12.88 20.55 -10.55
N ARG A 336 13.06 21.71 -11.19
CA ARG A 336 14.27 22.52 -11.01
C ARG A 336 14.06 23.54 -9.92
N ALA A 337 15.16 24.09 -9.40
CA ALA A 337 15.09 25.20 -8.45
C ALA A 337 14.32 26.40 -9.07
N GLU A 338 14.47 26.62 -10.38
CA GLU A 338 13.76 27.67 -11.12
C GLU A 338 12.23 27.44 -11.18
N ASP A 339 11.77 26.19 -11.08
CA ASP A 339 10.33 25.88 -11.02
C ASP A 339 9.73 26.34 -9.68
N LEU A 340 10.56 26.57 -8.64
CA LEU A 340 10.16 26.92 -7.28
C LEU A 340 10.29 28.42 -7.00
N SER A 341 9.85 29.24 -7.94
CA SER A 341 9.98 30.71 -7.95
C SER A 341 9.52 31.38 -6.64
N ARG A 342 8.52 30.82 -5.94
CA ARG A 342 8.01 31.38 -4.67
C ARG A 342 8.92 31.18 -3.48
N LEU A 343 9.92 30.30 -3.59
CA LEU A 343 10.95 30.12 -2.55
C LEU A 343 12.12 31.08 -2.70
N GLY A 344 12.11 31.88 -3.77
CA GLY A 344 13.14 32.86 -4.04
C GLY A 344 14.00 32.55 -5.26
N ASN A 345 14.95 33.44 -5.52
CA ASN A 345 15.91 33.27 -6.59
C ASN A 345 17.09 32.43 -6.12
N PHE A 346 17.18 31.20 -6.63
CA PHE A 346 18.31 30.32 -6.36
C PHE A 346 19.41 30.52 -7.40
N TRP A 347 20.59 30.94 -6.94
CA TRP A 347 21.76 31.11 -7.81
C TRP A 347 22.44 29.75 -8.08
N ASN A 348 22.13 28.74 -7.26
CA ASN A 348 22.65 27.37 -7.33
C ASN A 348 21.50 26.37 -7.42
N HIS A 349 21.66 25.33 -8.24
CA HIS A 349 20.65 24.28 -8.47
C HIS A 349 20.52 23.24 -7.33
N ASP A 350 21.14 23.45 -6.16
CA ASP A 350 21.11 22.49 -5.05
C ASP A 350 19.82 22.64 -4.22
N PHE A 351 18.71 22.22 -4.82
CA PHE A 351 17.44 21.97 -4.16
C PHE A 351 17.36 20.50 -3.71
N LYS A 352 16.95 20.27 -2.48
CA LYS A 352 16.84 18.92 -1.91
C LYS A 352 15.50 18.72 -1.23
N VAL A 353 14.93 17.54 -1.47
CA VAL A 353 13.73 17.04 -0.80
C VAL A 353 14.14 15.89 0.11
N PHE A 354 13.73 15.96 1.36
CA PHE A 354 14.06 14.92 2.34
C PHE A 354 12.83 14.33 2.99
N GLN A 355 12.89 13.02 3.17
CA GLN A 355 12.08 12.28 4.11
C GLN A 355 13.01 11.45 4.98
N LYS A 356 12.92 11.61 6.29
CA LYS A 356 13.61 10.76 7.26
C LYS A 356 12.57 10.03 8.10
N ILE A 357 12.66 8.71 8.11
CA ILE A 357 11.78 7.83 8.87
C ILE A 357 12.66 7.10 9.87
N THR A 358 12.32 7.24 11.14
CA THR A 358 12.94 6.48 12.22
C THR A 358 11.84 5.72 12.94
N THR A 359 11.91 4.40 12.95
CA THR A 359 10.90 3.58 13.63
C THR A 359 11.49 2.25 14.06
N THR A 360 10.91 1.66 15.09
CA THR A 360 11.20 0.29 15.50
C THR A 360 9.87 -0.43 15.70
N ILE A 361 9.74 -1.65 15.19
CA ILE A 361 8.61 -2.54 15.43
C ILE A 361 9.13 -3.74 16.21
N ASP A 362 8.65 -3.89 17.44
CA ASP A 362 9.07 -4.93 18.38
C ASP A 362 7.88 -5.57 19.11
N GLU A 363 8.17 -6.31 20.18
CA GLU A 363 7.16 -7.06 20.93
C GLU A 363 6.12 -6.17 21.61
N GLU A 364 6.46 -4.91 21.88
CA GLU A 364 5.60 -3.94 22.57
C GLU A 364 4.77 -3.12 21.59
N GLY A 365 5.28 -2.87 20.38
CA GLY A 365 4.56 -2.11 19.36
C GLY A 365 5.50 -1.45 18.35
N ALA A 366 5.06 -0.30 17.84
CA ALA A 366 5.90 0.69 17.21
C ALA A 366 6.31 1.76 18.25
N ARG A 367 7.28 1.44 19.13
CA ARG A 367 7.86 2.18 20.31
C ARG A 367 6.90 2.49 21.49
N GLY A 368 7.23 2.04 22.73
CA GLY A 368 6.32 2.11 23.90
C GLY A 368 6.91 1.97 25.34
N LYS A 369 6.03 1.66 26.32
CA LYS A 369 6.24 0.93 27.62
C LYS A 369 4.92 0.81 28.44
N VAL A 370 4.51 -0.43 28.79
CA VAL A 370 3.84 -0.93 30.04
C VAL A 370 3.22 -2.31 29.72
N ALA A 371 3.54 -3.35 30.50
CA ALA A 371 3.16 -4.74 30.23
C ALA A 371 1.99 -5.23 31.12
N THR A 372 0.97 -5.85 30.52
CA THR A 372 -0.08 -6.61 31.22
C THR A 372 -0.34 -7.93 30.48
N LYS A 373 -0.37 -9.06 31.20
CA LYS A 373 -0.50 -10.41 30.65
C LYS A 373 -1.90 -11.00 30.93
N ALA A 374 -2.53 -11.62 29.92
CA ALA A 374 -3.62 -12.58 30.09
C ALA A 374 -3.44 -13.78 29.13
N GLU A 375 -3.66 -15.01 29.60
CA GLU A 375 -3.57 -16.25 28.80
C GLU A 375 -4.92 -16.98 28.82
N ILE A 376 -5.47 -17.32 27.65
CA ILE A 376 -6.60 -18.25 27.47
C ILE A 376 -6.12 -19.39 26.56
N THR A 377 -6.13 -20.62 27.05
CA THR A 377 -5.83 -21.83 26.26
C THR A 377 -7.10 -22.62 25.97
N GLU A 378 -7.50 -22.69 24.70
CA GLU A 378 -8.47 -23.67 24.19
C GLU A 378 -7.74 -24.94 23.75
N ARG A 379 -8.28 -26.11 24.12
CA ARG A 379 -7.83 -27.42 23.63
C ARG A 379 -8.84 -27.92 22.59
N GLY A 380 -8.55 -27.72 21.31
CA GLY A 380 -9.31 -28.27 20.19
C GLY A 380 -8.38 -28.53 19.01
N LEU A 381 -8.48 -29.70 18.38
CA LEU A 381 -7.62 -30.21 17.30
C LEU A 381 -7.84 -29.53 15.93
N SER A 382 -8.38 -28.30 15.88
CA SER A 382 -8.42 -27.55 14.63
C SER A 382 -7.01 -27.04 14.30
N LYS A 383 -6.50 -27.39 13.10
CA LYS A 383 -5.20 -26.92 12.62
C LYS A 383 -5.27 -25.40 12.44
N ILE A 384 -4.77 -24.64 13.41
CA ILE A 384 -4.68 -23.18 13.34
C ILE A 384 -3.72 -22.83 12.18
N PRO A 385 -4.16 -22.05 11.18
CA PRO A 385 -3.30 -21.66 10.07
C PRO A 385 -2.14 -20.79 10.56
N SER A 386 -1.00 -20.86 9.86
CA SER A 386 0.17 -20.04 10.16
C SER A 386 0.34 -18.93 9.13
N PHE A 387 0.60 -17.71 9.61
CA PHE A 387 1.08 -16.59 8.79
C PHE A 387 2.52 -16.29 9.20
N GLY A 388 3.47 -16.44 8.27
CA GLY A 388 4.88 -16.19 8.54
C GLY A 388 5.47 -15.22 7.53
N PHE A 389 5.98 -14.09 8.02
CA PHE A 389 6.74 -13.14 7.20
C PHE A 389 8.22 -13.57 7.18
N VAL A 390 8.53 -14.58 6.36
CA VAL A 390 9.85 -15.26 6.30
C VAL A 390 10.51 -15.19 4.93
N CYS A 391 9.95 -14.40 4.02
CA CYS A 391 10.44 -14.14 2.68
C CYS A 391 10.08 -12.71 2.27
N PRO A 392 10.50 -12.22 1.08
CA PRO A 392 10.23 -10.86 0.68
C PRO A 392 8.74 -10.54 0.67
N GLY A 393 8.40 -9.36 1.16
CA GLY A 393 7.02 -9.00 1.44
C GLY A 393 6.85 -7.49 1.60
N TYR A 394 5.61 -7.11 1.87
CA TYR A 394 5.22 -5.73 2.11
C TYR A 394 4.68 -5.59 3.53
N MET A 395 5.06 -4.53 4.21
CA MET A 395 4.46 -4.14 5.49
C MET A 395 4.00 -2.70 5.44
N ALA A 396 2.92 -2.38 6.13
CA ALA A 396 2.50 -1.00 6.30
C ALA A 396 1.82 -0.75 7.65
N ILE A 397 1.96 0.47 8.18
CA ILE A 397 1.09 0.98 9.23
C ILE A 397 -0.03 1.75 8.53
N VAL A 398 -1.27 1.39 8.81
CA VAL A 398 -2.45 1.94 8.12
C VAL A 398 -3.46 2.43 9.15
N ASP A 399 -4.07 3.58 8.91
CA ASP A 399 -5.16 4.10 9.73
C ASP A 399 -6.55 3.57 9.29
N LYS A 400 -7.60 3.94 10.02
CA LYS A 400 -8.99 3.60 9.67
C LYS A 400 -9.47 4.14 8.33
N LYS A 401 -8.89 5.25 7.84
CA LYS A 401 -9.22 5.86 6.54
C LYS A 401 -8.47 5.15 5.39
N GLY A 402 -7.55 4.23 5.69
CA GLY A 402 -6.71 3.56 4.72
C GLY A 402 -5.44 4.35 4.35
N ASN A 403 -5.13 5.43 5.06
CA ASN A 403 -3.89 6.16 4.87
C ASN A 403 -2.71 5.31 5.32
N ARG A 404 -1.64 5.30 4.51
CA ARG A 404 -0.46 4.48 4.74
C ARG A 404 0.62 5.32 5.39
N LEU A 405 0.69 5.19 6.71
CA LEU A 405 1.57 5.95 7.58
C LEU A 405 3.03 5.60 7.36
N LEU A 406 3.29 4.32 7.16
CA LEU A 406 4.60 3.74 6.89
C LEU A 406 4.38 2.61 5.90
N GLU A 407 5.23 2.50 4.90
CA GLU A 407 5.23 1.41 3.92
C GLU A 407 6.65 0.88 3.78
N LEU A 408 6.80 -0.44 3.83
CA LEU A 408 8.06 -1.13 3.65
C LEU A 408 7.89 -2.19 2.56
N ILE A 409 8.84 -2.22 1.63
CA ILE A 409 9.13 -3.40 0.83
C ILE A 409 10.37 -4.03 1.43
N VAL A 410 10.21 -5.22 1.98
CA VAL A 410 11.29 -5.97 2.63
C VAL A 410 11.76 -7.02 1.63
N LYS A 411 13.01 -6.88 1.16
CA LYS A 411 13.65 -7.81 0.21
C LYS A 411 14.86 -8.51 0.81
N ASP A 412 15.47 -7.94 1.83
CA ASP A 412 16.68 -8.42 2.49
C ASP A 412 16.68 -8.10 4.00
N GLY A 413 17.84 -8.20 4.64
CA GLY A 413 18.01 -8.01 6.07
C GLY A 413 18.19 -6.57 6.55
N ASP A 414 18.13 -5.57 5.66
CA ASP A 414 18.54 -4.18 5.98
C ASP A 414 17.75 -3.55 7.13
N PHE A 415 16.52 -4.02 7.39
CA PHE A 415 15.66 -3.50 8.46
C PHE A 415 15.54 -4.42 9.67
N PHE A 416 16.19 -5.58 9.70
CA PHE A 416 15.99 -6.56 10.75
C PHE A 416 16.92 -6.36 11.95
N GLU A 417 16.45 -6.79 13.12
CA GLU A 417 17.33 -7.06 14.24
C GLU A 417 17.81 -8.52 14.27
N PHE A 418 19.07 -8.70 14.64
CA PHE A 418 19.74 -10.01 14.72
C PHE A 418 20.17 -10.34 16.15
N TYR A 419 20.27 -11.64 16.47
CA TYR A 419 20.92 -12.05 17.71
C TYR A 419 22.44 -11.82 17.62
N PRO A 420 23.08 -11.31 18.69
CA PRO A 420 24.54 -11.18 18.72
C PRO A 420 25.19 -12.57 18.72
N GLY A 421 26.23 -12.78 17.90
CA GLY A 421 27.03 -14.01 17.94
C GLY A 421 27.30 -14.70 16.61
N GLU A 422 26.66 -14.29 15.52
CA GLU A 422 27.06 -14.63 14.16
C GLU A 422 27.15 -13.32 13.38
N GLU A 423 28.36 -12.75 13.29
CA GLU A 423 28.58 -11.66 12.33
C GLU A 423 28.10 -12.14 10.96
N ASN A 424 27.29 -11.31 10.30
CA ASN A 424 26.78 -11.48 8.94
C ASN A 424 27.93 -11.65 7.94
N SER A 425 28.64 -12.78 7.96
CA SER A 425 29.18 -13.34 6.76
C SER A 425 27.96 -13.87 6.02
N ALA A 426 27.38 -13.03 5.17
CA ALA A 426 26.61 -13.52 4.04
C ALA A 426 27.56 -14.37 3.20
N LYS A 427 27.88 -15.58 3.69
CA LYS A 427 28.55 -16.61 2.91
C LYS A 427 27.51 -16.97 1.89
N THR A 428 27.64 -16.35 0.73
CA THR A 428 26.95 -16.71 -0.48
C THR A 428 27.29 -18.17 -0.74
N LEU A 429 26.49 -19.09 -0.21
CA LEU A 429 26.34 -20.43 -0.75
C LEU A 429 25.63 -20.22 -2.08
N LYS A 430 26.37 -19.67 -3.07
CA LYS A 430 26.01 -19.87 -4.46
C LYS A 430 26.00 -21.38 -4.61
N SER A 431 24.83 -21.92 -4.90
CA SER A 431 24.68 -23.31 -5.31
C SER A 431 25.68 -23.55 -6.45
N ASN A 432 26.80 -24.17 -6.14
CA ASN A 432 27.82 -24.50 -7.12
C ASN A 432 27.17 -25.32 -8.23
N ASP A 433 27.56 -24.97 -9.46
CA ASP A 433 27.38 -25.74 -10.68
C ASP A 433 27.41 -27.25 -10.39
N MET A 434 26.27 -27.93 -10.57
CA MET A 434 26.27 -29.34 -10.93
C MET A 434 26.87 -29.43 -12.35
N LYS A 435 28.20 -29.41 -12.41
CA LYS A 435 28.92 -29.96 -13.58
C LYS A 435 28.57 -31.43 -13.65
N ALA A 436 27.82 -31.78 -14.69
CA ALA A 436 27.58 -33.15 -15.11
C ALA A 436 28.93 -33.85 -15.32
N ASP A 437 29.26 -34.78 -14.42
CA ASP A 437 30.31 -35.75 -14.63
C ASP A 437 29.82 -36.76 -15.67
N LYS A 438 30.23 -36.56 -16.92
CA LYS A 438 30.09 -37.52 -18.01
C LYS A 438 31.23 -38.52 -17.91
N SER A 439 31.06 -39.59 -17.14
CA SER A 439 31.86 -40.79 -17.31
C SER A 439 31.19 -42.03 -16.74
N LEU A 440 30.32 -42.69 -17.53
CA LEU A 440 30.06 -44.12 -17.37
C LEU A 440 29.62 -44.70 -18.72
N LYS A 441 30.41 -45.66 -19.20
CA LYS A 441 30.19 -46.42 -20.43
C LYS A 441 29.06 -47.45 -20.23
N PRO A 442 28.30 -47.79 -21.28
CA PRO A 442 27.30 -48.85 -21.23
C PRO A 442 27.96 -50.21 -21.55
N ASN A 443 27.51 -51.27 -20.89
CA ASN A 443 27.10 -52.52 -21.54
C ASN A 443 26.54 -53.53 -20.53
N ASP A 444 25.36 -54.05 -20.91
CA ASP A 444 24.84 -55.41 -20.81
C ASP A 444 24.82 -56.12 -19.44
N LEU A 445 23.59 -56.44 -18.98
CA LEU A 445 23.13 -57.82 -18.92
C LEU A 445 21.61 -57.92 -18.69
N ILE A 446 21.05 -58.86 -19.44
CA ILE A 446 19.67 -59.31 -19.55
C ILE A 446 19.33 -60.25 -18.38
N ALA A 447 18.11 -60.20 -17.85
CA ALA A 447 17.17 -61.34 -17.76
C ALA A 447 16.14 -61.21 -16.62
N ASP A 448 14.88 -61.46 -17.02
CA ASP A 448 13.83 -62.20 -16.32
C ASP A 448 13.29 -61.77 -14.95
N SER A 449 12.02 -61.34 -14.98
CA SER A 449 10.98 -61.95 -14.13
C SER A 449 9.58 -61.65 -14.69
N LYS A 450 9.00 -62.67 -15.32
CA LYS A 450 7.55 -62.84 -15.52
C LYS A 450 6.93 -63.30 -14.20
N ARG A 451 5.79 -62.73 -13.79
CA ARG A 451 4.57 -63.52 -13.44
C ARG A 451 3.33 -62.69 -13.04
N THR A 452 2.28 -62.89 -13.84
CA THR A 452 0.87 -63.21 -13.50
C THR A 452 0.00 -62.27 -12.65
N SER A 453 -0.89 -61.55 -13.36
CA SER A 453 -2.37 -61.64 -13.35
C SER A 453 -3.14 -62.38 -12.24
N MET A 454 -4.17 -61.71 -11.70
CA MET A 454 -5.58 -62.18 -11.53
C MET A 454 -6.40 -60.96 -11.02
N GLU A 455 -7.31 -60.36 -11.79
CA GLU A 455 -8.73 -60.72 -12.03
C GLU A 455 -9.58 -60.93 -10.76
N ASN A 456 -10.43 -59.94 -10.44
CA ASN A 456 -11.91 -59.98 -10.54
C ASN A 456 -12.59 -59.02 -9.55
N SER A 457 -13.62 -58.29 -10.02
CA SER A 457 -14.93 -58.14 -9.35
C SER A 457 -15.78 -57.01 -9.95
N THR A 458 -16.62 -57.40 -10.93
CA THR A 458 -18.05 -57.04 -11.13
C THR A 458 -18.56 -55.60 -11.00
N ASP A 459 -18.90 -55.03 -12.16
CA ASP A 459 -20.26 -54.80 -12.67
C ASP A 459 -21.36 -54.32 -11.69
N HIS A 460 -21.78 -53.05 -11.86
CA HIS A 460 -23.15 -52.61 -11.65
C HIS A 460 -23.47 -51.40 -12.54
N THR A 461 -24.00 -51.69 -13.73
CA THR A 461 -24.72 -50.70 -14.55
C THR A 461 -26.14 -51.17 -14.83
N LYS A 462 -27.10 -50.24 -14.69
CA LYS A 462 -28.52 -50.25 -15.13
C LYS A 462 -29.57 -50.45 -14.04
N ARG A 463 -30.21 -49.33 -13.65
CA ARG A 463 -31.62 -49.00 -13.96
C ARG A 463 -32.05 -47.83 -13.07
N PHE A 464 -32.41 -46.70 -13.67
CA PHE A 464 -33.64 -45.95 -13.40
C PHE A 464 -33.66 -44.75 -14.35
N ALA A 465 -34.30 -44.95 -15.50
CA ALA A 465 -34.77 -43.87 -16.35
C ALA A 465 -36.20 -43.56 -15.90
N SER A 466 -36.41 -42.37 -15.33
CA SER A 466 -37.76 -41.81 -15.18
C SER A 466 -37.71 -40.30 -15.30
N LYS A 467 -38.30 -39.82 -16.41
CA LYS A 467 -38.95 -38.53 -16.64
C LYS A 467 -38.67 -37.45 -15.57
N ILE A 468 -37.74 -36.56 -15.88
CA ILE A 468 -37.66 -35.25 -15.24
C ILE A 468 -38.52 -34.30 -16.06
N ASP A 469 -39.55 -33.76 -15.40
CA ASP A 469 -40.51 -32.81 -15.94
C ASP A 469 -39.83 -31.45 -16.19
N VAL A 470 -39.81 -31.03 -17.45
CA VAL A 470 -39.08 -29.84 -17.95
C VAL A 470 -39.59 -28.55 -17.30
N LYS A 471 -40.82 -28.53 -16.76
CA LYS A 471 -41.41 -27.33 -16.13
C LYS A 471 -40.87 -27.00 -14.74
N THR A 472 -40.26 -27.95 -14.03
CA THR A 472 -39.70 -27.67 -12.69
C THR A 472 -38.34 -26.97 -12.78
N THR A 473 -37.59 -27.20 -13.86
CA THR A 473 -36.26 -26.63 -14.09
C THR A 473 -36.30 -25.13 -14.37
N GLU A 474 -37.33 -24.63 -15.07
CA GLU A 474 -37.45 -23.19 -15.38
C GLU A 474 -37.74 -22.35 -14.13
N LYS A 475 -38.57 -22.84 -13.20
CA LYS A 475 -38.81 -22.14 -11.92
C LYS A 475 -37.58 -22.14 -11.01
N THR A 476 -36.79 -23.20 -11.01
CA THR A 476 -35.53 -23.26 -10.26
C THR A 476 -34.47 -22.37 -10.89
N ILE A 477 -34.36 -22.33 -12.21
CA ILE A 477 -33.46 -21.42 -12.95
C ILE A 477 -33.87 -19.96 -12.72
N GLN A 478 -35.17 -19.63 -12.74
CA GLN A 478 -35.64 -18.27 -12.47
C GLN A 478 -35.40 -17.87 -11.01
N SER A 479 -35.64 -18.77 -10.04
CA SER A 479 -35.32 -18.50 -8.63
C SER A 479 -33.82 -18.33 -8.35
N ILE A 480 -32.95 -18.99 -9.14
CA ILE A 480 -31.49 -18.79 -9.06
C ILE A 480 -31.09 -17.46 -9.72
N LYS A 481 -31.70 -17.08 -10.85
CA LYS A 481 -31.49 -15.77 -11.49
C LYS A 481 -31.96 -14.61 -10.61
N ASP A 482 -33.10 -14.75 -9.96
CA ASP A 482 -33.65 -13.74 -9.06
C ASP A 482 -32.80 -13.61 -7.78
N LYS A 483 -32.22 -14.71 -7.28
CA LYS A 483 -31.24 -14.68 -6.17
C LYS A 483 -29.87 -14.13 -6.58
N LEU A 484 -29.44 -14.30 -7.83
CA LEU A 484 -28.20 -13.74 -8.35
C LEU A 484 -28.30 -12.24 -8.66
N ASN A 485 -29.51 -11.71 -8.88
CA ASN A 485 -29.75 -10.29 -9.12
C ASN A 485 -29.80 -9.45 -7.82
N ASP A 486 -29.96 -10.07 -6.65
CA ASP A 486 -29.91 -9.36 -5.36
C ASP A 486 -28.47 -9.05 -4.89
N ASP A 487 -27.46 -9.76 -5.42
CA ASP A 487 -26.04 -9.42 -5.23
C ASP A 487 -25.58 -8.46 -6.34
N LYS A 488 -25.73 -7.15 -6.10
CA LYS A 488 -25.36 -6.01 -6.98
C LYS A 488 -23.89 -5.91 -7.44
N TYR A 489 -23.09 -6.98 -7.44
CA TYR A 489 -21.63 -6.91 -7.57
C TYR A 489 -20.99 -7.73 -8.69
N PHE A 490 -21.77 -8.44 -9.50
CA PHE A 490 -21.27 -9.06 -10.73
C PHE A 490 -21.66 -8.21 -11.94
N LEU A 491 -20.70 -7.44 -12.46
CA LEU A 491 -20.79 -6.98 -13.85
C LEU A 491 -20.44 -8.19 -14.71
N SER A 492 -21.46 -8.91 -15.19
CA SER A 492 -21.23 -9.87 -16.27
C SER A 492 -20.77 -9.04 -17.48
N LEU A 493 -19.47 -9.02 -17.75
CA LEU A 493 -18.96 -8.44 -18.98
C LEU A 493 -19.55 -9.26 -20.12
N ASP A 494 -20.39 -8.64 -20.93
CA ASP A 494 -20.95 -9.31 -22.10
C ASP A 494 -19.78 -9.70 -23.01
N VAL A 495 -19.65 -10.99 -23.30
CA VAL A 495 -18.64 -11.55 -24.21
C VAL A 495 -18.63 -10.75 -25.52
N SER A 496 -19.79 -10.22 -25.94
CA SER A 496 -19.98 -9.32 -27.08
C SER A 496 -19.00 -8.12 -27.09
N ALA A 497 -18.64 -7.57 -25.92
CA ALA A 497 -17.66 -6.48 -25.83
C ALA A 497 -16.23 -6.94 -26.18
N LEU A 498 -15.87 -8.18 -25.84
CA LEU A 498 -14.60 -8.77 -26.30
C LEU A 498 -14.63 -9.02 -27.81
N ILE A 499 -15.77 -9.47 -28.36
CA ILE A 499 -15.97 -9.69 -29.81
C ILE A 499 -15.74 -8.39 -30.60
N HIS A 500 -16.33 -7.28 -30.15
CA HIS A 500 -16.16 -5.97 -30.78
C HIS A 500 -14.69 -5.49 -30.80
N HIS A 501 -13.87 -6.01 -29.89
CA HIS A 501 -12.45 -5.68 -29.78
C HIS A 501 -11.54 -6.76 -30.39
N SER A 502 -12.03 -7.48 -31.40
CA SER A 502 -11.29 -8.48 -32.19
C SER A 502 -10.91 -9.76 -31.44
N PHE A 503 -11.53 -10.06 -30.31
CA PHE A 503 -11.48 -11.40 -29.71
C PHE A 503 -12.65 -12.21 -30.27
N ASP A 504 -12.51 -12.75 -31.48
CA ASP A 504 -13.53 -13.64 -32.06
C ASP A 504 -13.66 -14.91 -31.20
N PRO A 505 -14.74 -15.09 -30.43
CA PRO A 505 -14.87 -16.18 -29.49
C PRO A 505 -15.09 -17.51 -30.20
N ASN A 506 -15.53 -17.50 -31.47
CA ASN A 506 -15.73 -18.69 -32.29
C ASN A 506 -14.64 -18.84 -33.38
N GLY A 507 -13.76 -17.85 -33.51
CA GLY A 507 -12.64 -17.84 -34.46
C GLY A 507 -11.35 -18.38 -33.84
N GLU A 508 -10.25 -17.68 -34.08
CA GLU A 508 -8.90 -18.14 -33.72
C GLU A 508 -8.69 -18.39 -32.22
N PHE A 509 -9.45 -17.71 -31.34
CA PHE A 509 -9.27 -17.80 -29.89
C PHE A 509 -10.14 -18.86 -29.20
N ASN A 510 -11.25 -19.27 -29.84
CA ASN A 510 -12.17 -20.29 -29.35
C ASN A 510 -12.49 -20.16 -27.84
N ILE A 511 -13.01 -19.00 -27.46
CA ILE A 511 -13.31 -18.62 -26.08
C ILE A 511 -14.62 -19.30 -25.66
N LYS A 512 -14.55 -20.16 -24.64
CA LYS A 512 -15.73 -20.88 -24.13
C LYS A 512 -16.55 -20.06 -23.14
N SER A 513 -15.89 -19.25 -22.33
CA SER A 513 -16.53 -18.30 -21.43
C SER A 513 -15.54 -17.21 -21.02
N ALA A 514 -16.07 -16.04 -20.66
CA ALA A 514 -15.31 -14.98 -20.02
C ALA A 514 -16.11 -14.50 -18.81
N ASP A 515 -15.44 -14.47 -17.65
CA ASP A 515 -16.04 -14.08 -16.37
C ASP A 515 -15.27 -12.87 -15.84
N ALA A 516 -15.94 -11.75 -15.62
CA ALA A 516 -15.33 -10.55 -15.07
C ALA A 516 -15.81 -10.27 -13.65
N THR A 517 -14.87 -9.87 -12.80
CA THR A 517 -15.13 -9.32 -11.47
C THR A 517 -14.59 -7.90 -11.39
N LYS A 518 -14.72 -7.25 -10.22
CA LYS A 518 -14.15 -5.92 -9.99
C LYS A 518 -12.62 -5.89 -10.15
N SER A 519 -11.92 -7.01 -9.91
CA SER A 519 -10.46 -7.06 -9.83
C SER A 519 -9.80 -8.03 -10.82
N GLU A 520 -10.60 -8.80 -11.56
CA GLU A 520 -10.07 -9.87 -12.41
C GLU A 520 -10.99 -10.13 -13.60
N LEU A 521 -10.41 -10.46 -14.75
CA LEU A 521 -11.06 -11.05 -15.91
C LEU A 521 -10.47 -12.44 -16.16
N SER A 522 -11.33 -13.45 -16.18
CA SER A 522 -10.98 -14.86 -16.40
C SER A 522 -11.55 -15.31 -17.75
N ILE A 523 -10.70 -15.69 -18.71
CA ILE A 523 -11.10 -16.18 -20.02
C ILE A 523 -10.78 -17.68 -20.13
N LYS A 524 -11.79 -18.52 -20.36
CA LYS A 524 -11.62 -19.98 -20.51
C LYS A 524 -11.61 -20.39 -21.97
N THR A 525 -10.68 -21.26 -22.34
CA THR A 525 -10.54 -21.83 -23.68
C THR A 525 -10.28 -23.34 -23.61
N ASP A 526 -10.38 -24.02 -24.74
CA ASP A 526 -10.25 -25.49 -24.85
C ASP A 526 -8.83 -25.98 -25.11
N SER A 527 -7.88 -25.10 -25.45
CA SER A 527 -6.50 -25.50 -25.70
C SER A 527 -5.48 -24.50 -25.13
N LYS A 528 -4.28 -25.01 -24.82
CA LYS A 528 -3.16 -24.20 -24.34
C LYS A 528 -2.73 -23.18 -25.38
N GLU A 529 -2.74 -23.58 -26.65
CA GLU A 529 -2.38 -22.73 -27.77
C GLU A 529 -3.31 -21.52 -27.84
N ASN A 530 -4.62 -21.73 -27.73
CA ASN A 530 -5.59 -20.64 -27.69
C ASN A 530 -5.39 -19.72 -26.48
N ALA A 531 -5.06 -20.28 -25.31
CA ALA A 531 -4.77 -19.47 -24.12
C ALA A 531 -3.52 -18.60 -24.32
N ILE A 532 -2.49 -19.13 -25.00
CA ILE A 532 -1.28 -18.38 -25.36
C ILE A 532 -1.63 -17.25 -26.34
N LYS A 533 -2.40 -17.54 -27.40
CA LYS A 533 -2.85 -16.52 -28.37
C LYS A 533 -3.67 -15.41 -27.72
N ILE A 534 -4.60 -15.76 -26.82
CA ILE A 534 -5.38 -14.80 -26.04
C ILE A 534 -4.43 -13.92 -25.19
N LYS A 535 -3.49 -14.54 -24.48
CA LYS A 535 -2.50 -13.81 -23.67
C LYS A 535 -1.66 -12.86 -24.53
N GLU A 536 -1.14 -13.32 -25.67
CA GLU A 536 -0.34 -12.50 -26.58
C GLU A 536 -1.14 -11.32 -27.14
N LYS A 537 -2.41 -11.55 -27.52
CA LYS A 537 -3.29 -10.49 -28.01
C LYS A 537 -3.58 -9.44 -26.93
N ILE A 538 -3.76 -9.85 -25.69
CA ILE A 538 -3.97 -8.93 -24.57
C ILE A 538 -2.69 -8.16 -24.25
N ILE A 539 -1.51 -8.80 -24.32
CA ILE A 539 -0.22 -8.13 -24.14
C ILE A 539 0.00 -7.07 -25.23
N GLU A 540 -0.28 -7.40 -26.49
CA GLU A 540 -0.26 -6.46 -27.62
C GLU A 540 -1.20 -5.28 -27.33
N TRP A 541 -2.42 -5.57 -26.88
CA TRP A 541 -3.40 -4.55 -26.58
C TRP A 541 -3.02 -3.66 -25.38
N LEU A 542 -2.22 -4.17 -24.44
CA LEU A 542 -1.72 -3.45 -23.27
C LEU A 542 -0.35 -2.79 -23.51
N ASN A 543 0.19 -2.82 -24.74
CA ASN A 543 1.52 -2.30 -25.07
C ASN A 543 2.62 -2.83 -24.13
N TYR A 544 2.58 -4.12 -23.78
CA TYR A 544 3.56 -4.83 -22.92
C TYR A 544 3.71 -4.36 -21.45
N LYS A 545 3.18 -3.19 -21.07
CA LYS A 545 3.41 -2.61 -19.72
C LYS A 545 2.83 -3.44 -18.57
N ASN A 546 1.90 -4.35 -18.83
CA ASN A 546 1.16 -5.11 -17.80
C ASN A 546 1.22 -6.64 -17.99
N GLN A 547 2.20 -7.16 -18.74
CA GLN A 547 2.27 -8.59 -19.08
C GLN A 547 2.37 -9.53 -17.86
N CYS A 548 2.89 -9.05 -16.73
CA CYS A 548 3.05 -9.82 -15.50
C CYS A 548 1.73 -10.15 -14.79
N PHE A 549 0.63 -9.48 -15.15
CA PHE A 549 -0.70 -9.71 -14.59
C PHE A 549 -1.58 -10.65 -15.42
N ILE A 550 -1.00 -11.27 -16.46
CA ILE A 550 -1.70 -12.20 -17.35
C ILE A 550 -1.08 -13.59 -17.18
N GLU A 551 -1.84 -14.48 -16.54
CA GLU A 551 -1.40 -15.84 -16.25
C GLU A 551 -2.24 -16.86 -17.02
N ILE A 552 -1.59 -17.95 -17.45
CA ILE A 552 -2.28 -19.10 -18.05
C ILE A 552 -2.28 -20.21 -17.00
N TRP A 553 -3.47 -20.69 -16.67
CA TRP A 553 -3.70 -21.81 -15.80
C TRP A 553 -4.20 -23.01 -16.60
N GLU A 554 -3.82 -24.20 -16.15
CA GLU A 554 -4.35 -25.47 -16.63
C GLU A 554 -5.21 -26.06 -15.52
N ASP A 555 -6.51 -26.18 -15.77
CA ASP A 555 -7.45 -26.91 -14.93
C ASP A 555 -7.79 -28.23 -15.64
N SER A 556 -8.21 -29.21 -14.85
CA SER A 556 -8.58 -30.60 -15.15
C SER A 556 -9.24 -30.86 -16.52
N ASN A 557 -9.89 -29.86 -17.13
CA ASN A 557 -10.53 -29.98 -18.44
C ASN A 557 -10.39 -28.73 -19.37
N ARG A 558 -9.70 -27.65 -18.97
CA ARG A 558 -9.64 -26.38 -19.74
C ARG A 558 -8.40 -25.54 -19.41
N PHE A 559 -8.02 -24.67 -20.34
CA PHE A 559 -7.03 -23.62 -20.10
C PHE A 559 -7.73 -22.31 -19.76
N LYS A 560 -7.20 -21.57 -18.78
CA LYS A 560 -7.77 -20.32 -18.27
C LYS A 560 -6.72 -19.22 -18.36
N VAL A 561 -7.07 -18.09 -18.96
CA VAL A 561 -6.25 -16.87 -18.96
C VAL A 561 -6.82 -15.93 -17.91
N ASP A 562 -6.07 -15.69 -16.84
CA ASP A 562 -6.45 -14.76 -15.78
C ASP A 562 -5.72 -13.45 -15.95
N ILE A 563 -6.48 -12.37 -16.01
CA ILE A 563 -6.02 -11.00 -16.17
C ILE A 563 -6.43 -10.25 -14.92
N SER A 564 -5.46 -9.89 -14.09
CA SER A 564 -5.73 -9.32 -12.77
C SER A 564 -5.39 -7.83 -12.69
N PHE A 565 -6.04 -7.14 -11.76
CA PHE A 565 -5.71 -5.81 -11.28
C PHE A 565 -5.50 -4.77 -12.39
N SER A 566 -4.30 -4.17 -12.46
CA SER A 566 -3.95 -3.06 -13.34
C SER A 566 -4.12 -3.39 -14.83
N ALA A 567 -3.88 -4.63 -15.24
CA ALA A 567 -4.16 -5.08 -16.60
C ALA A 567 -5.67 -5.05 -16.91
N TRP A 568 -6.49 -5.53 -15.97
CA TRP A 568 -7.94 -5.53 -16.14
C TRP A 568 -8.54 -4.12 -16.09
N ASP A 569 -8.07 -3.24 -15.22
CA ASP A 569 -8.53 -1.84 -15.19
C ASP A 569 -8.19 -1.11 -16.50
N THR A 570 -6.98 -1.31 -17.04
CA THR A 570 -6.60 -0.75 -18.35
C THR A 570 -7.48 -1.28 -19.49
N ILE A 571 -7.76 -2.58 -19.49
CA ILE A 571 -8.69 -3.19 -20.45
C ILE A 571 -10.08 -2.58 -20.30
N ARG A 572 -10.58 -2.47 -19.07
CA ARG A 572 -11.93 -1.95 -18.78
C ARG A 572 -12.06 -0.52 -19.28
N GLU A 573 -11.10 0.36 -18.98
CA GLU A 573 -11.07 1.74 -19.48
C GLU A 573 -11.10 1.80 -21.02
N LYS A 574 -10.36 0.91 -21.70
CA LYS A 574 -10.38 0.81 -23.17
C LYS A 574 -11.68 0.26 -23.74
N LEU A 575 -12.35 -0.66 -23.04
CA LEU A 575 -13.66 -1.19 -23.43
C LEU A 575 -14.74 -0.12 -23.26
N THR A 576 -14.68 0.68 -22.20
CA THR A 576 -15.70 1.71 -21.92
C THR A 576 -15.52 2.97 -22.75
N SER A 577 -14.28 3.37 -23.08
CA SER A 577 -13.99 4.62 -23.81
C SER A 577 -14.36 4.61 -25.29
N LYS A 578 -14.64 3.44 -25.89
CA LYS A 578 -15.13 3.33 -27.28
C LYS A 578 -16.65 3.27 -27.42
N GLN A 579 -17.38 3.15 -26.31
CA GLN A 579 -18.84 3.15 -26.31
C GLN A 579 -19.44 4.56 -26.13
N SER A 580 -18.61 5.53 -25.74
CA SER A 580 -18.88 6.99 -25.80
C SER A 580 -18.36 7.58 -27.09
#